data_AF-L5KKH1-F1
#
_entry.id   AF-L5KKH1-F1
#
_cell.length_a   1.000
_cell.length_b   1.000
_cell.length_c   1.000
_cell.angle_alpha   90.00
_cell.angle_beta   90.00
_cell.angle_gamma   90.00
#
_symmetry.space_group_name_H-M   'P 1'
#
loop_
_entity.id
_entity.type
_entity.pdbx_description
1 polymer ?
#
loop_
_entity_poly.entity_id
_entity_poly.type
_entity_poly.pdbx_seq_one_letter_code
_entity_poly.pdbx_strand_id
1 'polypeptide(L)'
;MDEDEIFGFISLLNLTERKGTQCAEQIKELILSSCEKNCEKSVVEQLDKLLNDTTKPVGFLLSERFINVPPQVALPMHQQLQKELAEAHKTNKPCGRCCFYLLISKTFVGAGKSNPGRTWRSHGEDELLFANAEEEFFHEKAILKFSYSVQEESDTCLGGRWSFDDVPMKPLRTVMLIPCDKMNEIMDKLKDHLSV
;
A
#
# COMPACT_ATOMS: atom_id res chain seq x y z
N MET A 1 -14.09 -25.43 -19.50
CA MET A 1 -12.76 -25.29 -18.91
C MET A 1 -13.00 -24.32 -17.78
N ASP A 2 -13.04 -24.81 -16.55
CA ASP A 2 -13.36 -23.96 -15.41
C ASP A 2 -12.27 -22.89 -15.33
N GLU A 3 -12.65 -21.63 -15.55
CA GLU A 3 -11.78 -20.50 -15.28
C GLU A 3 -11.61 -20.49 -13.76
N ASP A 4 -10.41 -20.82 -13.28
CA ASP A 4 -10.10 -20.74 -11.85
C ASP A 4 -10.37 -19.29 -11.40
N GLU A 5 -11.40 -19.08 -10.58
CA GLU A 5 -11.77 -17.76 -10.08
C GLU A 5 -10.66 -17.23 -9.14
N ILE A 6 -10.05 -16.09 -9.50
CA ILE A 6 -8.99 -15.45 -8.73
C ILE A 6 -9.59 -14.45 -7.74
N PHE A 7 -9.58 -14.80 -6.46
CA PHE A 7 -10.14 -13.97 -5.38
C PHE A 7 -9.15 -12.93 -4.81
N GLY A 8 -7.87 -13.07 -5.14
CA GLY A 8 -6.82 -12.15 -4.74
C GLY A 8 -5.50 -12.49 -5.41
N PHE A 9 -4.60 -11.52 -5.48
CA PHE A 9 -3.30 -11.67 -6.09
C PHE A 9 -2.26 -10.78 -5.41
N ILE A 10 -0.99 -11.18 -5.55
CA ILE A 10 0.15 -10.39 -5.13
C ILE A 10 1.22 -10.42 -6.21
N SER A 11 1.87 -9.29 -6.47
CA SER A 11 2.95 -9.19 -7.45
C SER A 11 3.90 -8.05 -7.12
N LEU A 12 5.16 -8.16 -7.56
CA LEU A 12 6.17 -7.12 -7.41
C LEU A 12 6.71 -6.72 -8.78
N LEU A 13 6.50 -5.47 -9.15
CA LEU A 13 7.03 -4.87 -10.39
C LEU A 13 8.25 -4.00 -10.07
N ASN A 14 9.46 -4.43 -10.42
CA ASN A 14 10.66 -3.61 -10.24
C ASN A 14 10.66 -2.39 -11.19
N LEU A 15 10.31 -1.21 -10.67
CA LEU A 15 10.20 0.03 -11.45
C LEU A 15 11.57 0.52 -11.91
N THR A 16 12.60 0.37 -11.09
CA THR A 16 13.96 0.80 -11.41
C THR A 16 14.56 -0.02 -12.54
N GLU A 17 14.34 -1.34 -12.51
CA GLU A 17 14.81 -2.24 -13.56
C GLU A 17 14.06 -2.04 -14.88
N ARG A 18 12.77 -1.71 -14.81
CA ARG A 18 11.91 -1.46 -15.97
C ARG A 18 11.89 0.01 -16.41
N LYS A 19 12.84 0.81 -15.94
CA LYS A 19 13.00 2.21 -16.34
C LYS A 19 13.07 2.33 -17.87
N GLY A 20 12.34 3.30 -18.42
CA GLY A 20 12.20 3.51 -19.86
C GLY A 20 11.13 2.65 -20.54
N THR A 21 10.51 1.71 -19.85
CA THR A 21 9.29 1.05 -20.36
C THR A 21 8.07 1.93 -20.11
N GLN A 22 7.15 1.98 -21.08
CA GLN A 22 5.96 2.85 -21.01
C GLN A 22 5.17 2.66 -19.72
N CYS A 23 4.92 1.40 -19.32
CA CYS A 23 4.16 1.10 -18.11
C CYS A 23 4.84 1.60 -16.83
N ALA A 24 6.16 1.41 -16.69
CA ALA A 24 6.89 1.87 -15.51
C ALA A 24 6.92 3.40 -15.41
N GLU A 25 7.11 4.09 -16.54
CA GLU A 25 7.09 5.56 -16.57
C GLU A 25 5.69 6.11 -16.27
N GLN A 26 4.62 5.50 -16.78
CA GLN A 26 3.24 5.90 -16.47
C GLN A 26 2.89 5.72 -14.98
N ILE A 27 3.32 4.61 -14.37
CA ILE A 27 3.14 4.40 -12.92
C ILE A 27 3.86 5.50 -12.16
N LYS A 28 5.13 5.75 -12.48
CA LYS A 28 5.94 6.80 -11.85
C LYS A 28 5.32 8.19 -11.99
N GLU A 29 4.85 8.54 -13.19
CA GLU A 29 4.17 9.80 -13.48
C GLU A 29 2.87 9.95 -12.67
N LEU A 30 2.05 8.90 -12.58
CA LEU A 30 0.84 8.90 -11.77
C LEU A 30 1.15 9.21 -10.29
N ILE A 31 2.17 8.57 -9.73
CA ILE A 31 2.55 8.72 -8.34
C ILE A 31 3.12 10.12 -8.08
N LEU A 32 4.02 10.60 -8.94
CA LEU A 32 4.62 11.92 -8.79
C LEU A 32 3.61 13.04 -8.97
N SER A 33 2.75 12.96 -9.98
CA SER A 33 1.68 13.96 -10.18
C SER A 33 0.66 13.98 -9.05
N SER A 34 0.33 12.80 -8.48
CA SER A 34 -0.48 12.71 -7.27
C SER A 34 0.22 13.34 -6.07
N CYS A 35 1.52 13.12 -5.90
CA CYS A 35 2.32 13.71 -4.84
C CYS A 35 2.37 15.25 -4.98
N GLU A 36 2.66 15.76 -6.18
CA GLU A 36 2.73 17.20 -6.49
C GLU A 36 1.44 17.96 -6.16
N LYS A 37 0.29 17.34 -6.42
CA LYS A 37 -1.02 17.94 -6.16
C LYS A 37 -1.40 17.95 -4.67
N ASN A 38 -0.85 17.04 -3.88
CA ASN A 38 -1.33 16.77 -2.51
C ASN A 38 -0.28 17.00 -1.41
N CYS A 39 0.99 17.22 -1.77
CA CYS A 39 2.09 17.30 -0.81
C CYS A 39 2.93 18.58 -0.98
N GLU A 40 3.74 18.86 0.04
CA GLU A 40 4.77 19.89 -0.04
C GLU A 40 5.87 19.51 -1.05
N LYS A 41 6.51 20.53 -1.62
CA LYS A 41 7.60 20.37 -2.60
C LYS A 41 8.74 19.49 -2.08
N SER A 42 9.03 19.55 -0.78
CA SER A 42 10.07 18.73 -0.12
C SER A 42 9.79 17.22 -0.24
N VAL A 43 8.54 16.81 -0.09
CA VAL A 43 8.09 15.41 -0.21
C VAL A 43 8.16 14.95 -1.66
N VAL A 44 7.76 15.81 -2.60
CA VAL A 44 7.86 15.56 -4.04
C VAL A 44 9.32 15.35 -4.46
N GLU A 45 10.21 16.26 -4.07
CA GLU A 45 11.64 16.17 -4.37
C GLU A 45 12.28 14.91 -3.76
N GLN A 46 11.88 14.53 -2.54
CA GLN A 46 12.34 13.30 -1.91
C GLN A 46 11.85 12.06 -2.65
N LEU A 47 10.58 12.02 -3.06
CA LEU A 47 10.00 10.90 -3.80
C LEU A 47 10.62 10.75 -5.18
N ASP A 48 10.76 11.85 -5.93
CA ASP A 48 11.40 11.85 -7.24
C ASP A 48 12.85 11.38 -7.16
N LYS A 49 13.60 11.86 -6.15
CA LYS A 49 14.97 11.38 -5.90
C LYS A 49 15.03 9.88 -5.67
N LEU A 50 14.12 9.33 -4.86
CA LEU A 50 14.10 7.88 -4.56
C LEU A 50 13.71 7.04 -5.77
N LEU A 51 12.74 7.48 -6.58
CA LEU A 51 12.31 6.77 -7.79
C LEU A 51 13.35 6.83 -8.93
N ASN A 52 14.20 7.86 -8.94
CA ASN A 52 15.27 8.00 -9.94
C ASN A 52 16.63 7.39 -9.54
N ASP A 53 16.83 7.07 -8.26
CA ASP A 53 18.07 6.49 -7.75
C ASP A 53 18.21 5.02 -8.16
N THR A 54 18.99 4.76 -9.22
CA THR A 54 19.23 3.40 -9.72
C THR A 54 20.05 2.53 -8.77
N THR A 55 20.71 3.13 -7.77
CA THR A 55 21.47 2.39 -6.74
C THR A 55 20.56 1.83 -5.64
N LYS A 56 19.32 2.31 -5.55
CA LYS A 56 18.31 1.87 -4.58
C LYS A 56 17.03 1.46 -5.28
N PRO A 57 16.97 0.24 -5.86
CA PRO A 57 15.84 -0.15 -6.69
C PRO A 57 14.51 -0.13 -5.92
N VAL A 58 13.46 0.35 -6.58
CA VAL A 58 12.10 0.43 -6.03
C VAL A 58 11.21 -0.58 -6.73
N GLY A 59 10.60 -1.48 -5.95
CA GLY A 59 9.60 -2.42 -6.41
C GLY A 59 8.20 -1.92 -6.10
N PHE A 60 7.32 -1.88 -7.09
CA PHE A 60 5.90 -1.60 -6.89
C PHE A 60 5.17 -2.88 -6.49
N LEU A 61 4.73 -2.93 -5.24
CA LEU A 61 4.03 -4.05 -4.64
C LEU A 61 2.53 -3.88 -4.86
N LEU A 62 1.95 -4.83 -5.60
CA LEU A 62 0.51 -4.95 -5.80
C LEU A 62 0.03 -6.10 -4.92
N SER A 63 -0.87 -5.82 -3.98
CA SER A 63 -1.47 -6.84 -3.10
C SER A 63 -2.93 -6.51 -2.92
N GLU A 64 -3.80 -7.26 -3.58
CA GLU A 64 -5.24 -6.99 -3.61
C GLU A 64 -6.02 -8.29 -3.47
N ARG A 65 -7.17 -8.21 -2.80
CA ARG A 65 -8.15 -9.29 -2.67
C ARG A 65 -9.54 -8.69 -2.64
N PHE A 66 -10.57 -9.50 -2.90
CA PHE A 66 -11.94 -9.03 -2.67
C PHE A 66 -12.19 -8.78 -1.18
N ILE A 67 -13.10 -7.85 -0.89
CA ILE A 67 -13.43 -7.43 0.49
C ILE A 67 -13.99 -8.57 1.36
N ASN A 68 -14.62 -9.56 0.73
CA ASN A 68 -15.16 -10.75 1.39
C ASN A 68 -14.09 -11.84 1.62
N VAL A 69 -12.87 -11.66 1.12
CA VAL A 69 -11.76 -12.61 1.34
C VAL A 69 -11.09 -12.29 2.68
N PRO A 70 -10.95 -13.28 3.57
CA PRO A 70 -10.45 -13.07 4.92
C PRO A 70 -8.98 -12.60 4.93
N PRO A 71 -8.57 -11.77 5.91
CA PRO A 71 -7.20 -11.25 6.02
C PRO A 71 -6.15 -12.35 6.24
N GLN A 72 -6.56 -13.53 6.70
CA GLN A 72 -5.69 -14.71 6.87
C GLN A 72 -4.99 -15.12 5.57
N VAL A 73 -5.53 -14.76 4.40
CA VAL A 73 -4.91 -15.05 3.09
C VAL A 73 -3.70 -14.16 2.80
N ALA A 74 -3.63 -12.96 3.40
CA ALA A 74 -2.53 -12.02 3.14
C ALA A 74 -1.16 -12.60 3.55
N LEU A 75 -1.07 -13.24 4.72
CA LEU A 75 0.19 -13.82 5.21
C LEU A 75 0.78 -14.87 4.25
N PRO A 76 0.07 -15.94 3.84
CA PRO A 76 0.60 -16.91 2.88
C PRO A 76 0.89 -16.28 1.51
N MET A 77 0.12 -15.27 1.06
CA MET A 77 0.43 -14.53 -0.17
C MET A 77 1.80 -13.83 -0.10
N HIS A 78 2.06 -13.08 0.97
CA HIS A 78 3.36 -12.42 1.15
C HIS A 78 4.51 -13.42 1.33
N GLN A 79 4.30 -14.51 2.08
CA GLN A 79 5.30 -15.56 2.24
C GLN A 79 5.65 -16.25 0.92
N GLN A 80 4.64 -16.48 0.07
CA GLN A 80 4.85 -17.06 -1.26
C GLN A 80 5.66 -16.11 -2.14
N LEU A 81 5.30 -14.82 -2.20
CA LEU A 81 6.07 -13.82 -2.93
C LEU A 81 7.52 -13.73 -2.43
N GLN A 82 7.76 -13.75 -1.11
CA GLN A 82 9.12 -13.73 -0.55
C GLN A 82 9.96 -14.94 -1.00
N LYS A 83 9.35 -16.14 -1.10
CA LYS A 83 10.03 -17.33 -1.63
C LYS A 83 10.38 -17.17 -3.10
N GLU A 84 9.44 -16.69 -3.91
CA GLU A 84 9.67 -16.45 -5.34
C GLU A 84 10.76 -15.42 -5.59
N LEU A 85 10.80 -14.33 -4.81
CA LEU A 85 11.86 -13.32 -4.88
C LEU A 85 13.22 -13.90 -4.48
N ALA A 86 13.27 -14.71 -3.42
CA ALA A 86 14.50 -15.38 -2.99
C ALA A 86 15.01 -16.38 -4.03
N GLU A 87 14.12 -17.08 -4.72
CA GLU A 87 14.48 -17.97 -5.83
C GLU A 87 14.97 -17.18 -7.05
N ALA A 88 14.30 -16.08 -7.39
CA ALA A 88 14.72 -15.17 -8.46
C ALA A 88 16.13 -14.61 -8.19
N HIS A 89 16.45 -14.24 -6.94
CA HIS A 89 17.80 -13.84 -6.54
C HIS A 89 18.83 -14.95 -6.75
N LYS A 90 18.52 -16.18 -6.32
CA LYS A 90 19.44 -17.33 -6.44
C LYS A 90 19.72 -17.69 -7.89
N THR A 91 18.72 -17.52 -8.77
CA THR A 91 18.80 -17.90 -10.19
C THR A 91 19.24 -16.75 -11.10
N ASN A 92 19.68 -15.61 -10.55
CA ASN A 92 20.02 -14.39 -11.29
C ASN A 92 18.93 -13.94 -12.26
N LYS A 93 17.66 -14.22 -11.94
CA LYS A 93 16.54 -13.73 -12.74
C LYS A 93 16.38 -12.21 -12.50
N PRO A 94 16.07 -11.44 -13.56
CA PRO A 94 15.61 -10.07 -13.41
C PRO A 94 14.35 -10.07 -12.52
N CYS A 95 14.12 -9.05 -11.69
CA CYS A 95 12.98 -8.83 -10.76
C CYS A 95 13.25 -8.94 -9.24
N GLY A 96 14.43 -9.32 -8.79
CA GLY A 96 14.55 -9.68 -7.37
C GLY A 96 14.82 -8.52 -6.40
N ARG A 97 15.83 -7.69 -6.65
CA ARG A 97 16.47 -6.92 -5.56
C ARG A 97 15.93 -5.50 -5.49
N CYS A 98 15.08 -5.25 -4.50
CA CYS A 98 14.59 -3.93 -4.16
C CYS A 98 15.21 -3.46 -2.84
N CYS A 99 15.45 -2.16 -2.73
CA CYS A 99 15.73 -1.48 -1.46
C CYS A 99 14.43 -0.96 -0.83
N PHE A 100 13.44 -0.62 -1.66
CA PHE A 100 12.15 -0.14 -1.21
C PHE A 100 10.99 -0.85 -1.92
N TYR A 101 9.90 -1.01 -1.20
CA TYR A 101 8.60 -1.33 -1.76
C TYR A 101 7.72 -0.09 -1.76
N LEU A 102 7.18 0.21 -2.93
CA LEU A 102 6.11 1.17 -3.10
C LEU A 102 4.78 0.43 -3.05
N LEU A 103 3.85 0.90 -2.21
CA LEU A 103 2.51 0.34 -2.07
C LEU A 103 1.49 1.48 -2.21
N ILE A 104 0.36 1.20 -2.87
CA ILE A 104 -0.80 2.10 -2.91
C ILE A 104 -1.95 1.38 -2.23
N SER A 105 -2.30 1.82 -1.04
CA SER A 105 -3.34 1.21 -0.22
C SER A 105 -4.66 1.97 -0.35
N LYS A 106 -5.78 1.23 -0.28
CA LYS A 106 -7.12 1.81 -0.21
C LYS A 106 -7.42 2.17 1.24
N THR A 107 -7.59 3.45 1.49
CA THR A 107 -7.82 3.97 2.85
C THR A 107 -9.05 4.86 2.89
N PHE A 108 -9.55 5.09 4.09
CA PHE A 108 -10.74 5.90 4.34
C PHE A 108 -10.52 6.80 5.54
N VAL A 109 -11.07 7.99 5.48
CA VAL A 109 -11.14 8.88 6.63
C VAL A 109 -12.60 8.99 7.05
N GLY A 110 -12.88 8.64 8.30
CA GLY A 110 -14.20 8.82 8.90
C GLY A 110 -14.48 10.30 9.14
N ALA A 111 -15.70 10.74 8.86
CA ALA A 111 -16.16 12.04 9.34
C ALA A 111 -16.33 11.94 10.87
N GLY A 112 -15.43 12.57 11.62
CA GLY A 112 -15.31 12.38 13.06
C GLY A 112 -16.62 12.51 13.83
N LYS A 113 -16.98 11.48 14.61
CA LYS A 113 -17.70 11.68 15.86
C LYS A 113 -16.65 11.65 16.97
N SER A 114 -16.34 12.82 17.51
CA SER A 114 -15.55 12.99 18.73
C SER A 114 -16.21 12.24 19.88
N ASN A 115 -15.79 11.00 20.12
CA ASN A 115 -16.22 10.23 21.29
C ASN A 115 -15.48 10.78 22.54
N PRO A 116 -16.19 11.30 23.56
CA PRO A 116 -15.55 12.00 24.69
C PRO A 116 -14.89 11.06 25.73
N GLY A 117 -14.46 9.86 25.35
CA GLY A 117 -14.06 8.80 26.29
C GLY A 117 -12.73 8.09 26.02
N ARG A 118 -11.97 8.43 24.97
CA ARG A 118 -10.67 7.78 24.68
C ARG A 118 -9.54 8.79 24.69
N THR A 119 -8.91 8.94 25.86
CA THR A 119 -7.64 9.64 26.02
C THR A 119 -6.48 8.73 25.61
N TRP A 120 -6.03 8.83 24.36
CA TRP A 120 -4.65 8.48 24.00
C TRP A 120 -4.10 9.38 22.89
N ARG A 121 -3.25 10.34 23.33
CA ARG A 121 -2.12 11.02 22.67
C ARG A 121 -2.21 11.35 21.16
N SER A 122 -2.52 12.62 20.91
CA SER A 122 -1.89 13.57 19.96
C SER A 122 -1.18 13.01 18.72
N HIS A 123 -1.82 13.12 17.54
CA HIS A 123 -1.51 14.12 16.49
C HIS A 123 -2.47 13.97 15.29
N GLY A 124 -3.44 14.88 15.17
CA GLY A 124 -3.75 15.59 13.92
C GLY A 124 -4.16 14.87 12.63
N GLU A 125 -4.51 13.59 12.61
CA GLU A 125 -5.13 12.95 11.44
C GLU A 125 -6.43 12.29 11.89
N ASP A 126 -7.54 12.62 11.24
CA ASP A 126 -8.77 11.82 11.35
C ASP A 126 -8.40 10.34 11.14
N GLU A 127 -8.90 9.45 12.01
CA GLU A 127 -8.49 8.03 12.08
C GLU A 127 -8.49 7.38 10.69
N LEU A 128 -7.29 7.17 10.13
CA LEU A 128 -7.10 6.59 8.79
C LEU A 128 -7.40 5.09 8.87
N LEU A 129 -8.49 4.66 8.24
CA LEU A 129 -8.92 3.28 8.16
C LEU A 129 -8.36 2.63 6.90
N PHE A 130 -7.88 1.39 7.00
CA PHE A 130 -7.38 0.62 5.86
C PHE A 130 -8.44 -0.38 5.38
N ALA A 131 -8.61 -0.51 4.06
CA ALA A 131 -9.47 -1.55 3.48
C ALA A 131 -8.93 -2.96 3.83
N ASN A 132 -7.62 -3.11 3.77
CA ASN A 132 -6.89 -4.31 4.14
C ASN A 132 -6.15 -4.03 5.45
N ALA A 133 -6.61 -4.61 6.55
CA ALA A 133 -6.08 -4.31 7.89
C ALA A 133 -4.57 -4.54 8.02
N GLU A 134 -4.01 -5.51 7.30
CA GLU A 134 -2.57 -5.78 7.33
C GLU A 134 -1.71 -4.64 6.79
N GLU A 135 -2.27 -3.76 5.95
CA GLU A 135 -1.55 -2.63 5.37
C GLU A 135 -1.22 -1.55 6.40
N GLU A 136 -1.89 -1.56 7.57
CA GLU A 136 -1.53 -0.71 8.71
C GLU A 136 -0.09 -0.98 9.18
N PHE A 137 0.34 -2.25 9.18
CA PHE A 137 1.71 -2.62 9.56
C PHE A 137 2.75 -2.10 8.56
N PHE A 138 2.38 -1.98 7.28
CA PHE A 138 3.23 -1.37 6.25
C PHE A 138 3.30 0.14 6.46
N HIS A 139 2.18 0.77 6.76
CA HIS A 139 2.07 2.20 7.04
C HIS A 139 2.95 2.64 8.23
N GLU A 140 3.01 1.85 9.30
CA GLU A 140 3.89 2.12 10.44
C GLU A 140 5.38 2.10 10.10
N LYS A 141 5.78 1.32 9.08
CA LYS A 141 7.18 1.13 8.68
C LYS A 141 7.58 1.98 7.47
N ALA A 142 6.65 2.72 6.87
CA ALA A 142 6.89 3.56 5.73
C ALA A 142 7.78 4.76 6.10
N ILE A 143 8.78 5.06 5.25
CA ILE A 143 9.67 6.22 5.42
C ILE A 143 9.17 7.47 4.69
N LEU A 144 8.25 7.28 3.74
CA LEU A 144 7.56 8.31 3.01
C LEU A 144 6.13 7.82 2.80
N LYS A 145 5.16 8.67 3.10
CA LYS A 145 3.75 8.38 2.91
C LYS A 145 2.99 9.65 2.58
N PHE A 146 2.00 9.54 1.71
CA PHE A 146 1.04 10.60 1.46
C PHE A 146 -0.28 10.00 1.00
N SER A 147 -1.36 10.76 1.16
CA SER A 147 -2.69 10.33 0.77
C SER A 147 -3.32 11.35 -0.18
N TYR A 148 -4.06 10.88 -1.17
CA TYR A 148 -4.86 11.72 -2.05
C TYR A 148 -6.29 11.21 -2.14
N SER A 149 -7.22 12.15 -2.28
CA SER A 149 -8.65 11.85 -2.37
C SER A 149 -8.98 11.31 -3.74
N VAL A 150 -9.77 10.23 -3.78
CA VAL A 150 -10.36 9.70 -5.03
C VAL A 150 -11.87 9.84 -5.04
N GLN A 151 -12.43 10.66 -4.15
CA GLN A 151 -13.88 10.86 -4.00
C GLN A 151 -14.60 11.26 -5.30
N GLU A 152 -13.95 12.05 -6.16
CA GLU A 152 -14.51 12.48 -7.45
C GLU A 152 -14.37 11.40 -8.55
N GLU A 153 -13.50 10.41 -8.34
CA GLU A 153 -13.16 9.35 -9.28
C GLU A 153 -13.76 7.99 -8.88
N SER A 154 -14.35 7.90 -7.68
CA SER A 154 -14.87 6.66 -7.11
C SER A 154 -16.38 6.55 -7.25
N ASP A 155 -16.86 5.63 -8.10
CA ASP A 155 -18.27 5.18 -8.14
C ASP A 155 -18.64 4.25 -6.96
N THR A 156 -17.69 3.96 -6.06
CA THR A 156 -17.80 2.87 -5.08
C THR A 156 -18.07 3.35 -3.67
N CYS A 157 -19.27 3.04 -3.16
CA CYS A 157 -19.69 3.14 -1.76
C CYS A 157 -19.00 2.11 -0.85
N LEU A 158 -17.67 1.95 -0.92
CA LEU A 158 -16.93 1.07 0.01
C LEU A 158 -16.75 1.69 1.41
N GLY A 159 -17.34 2.87 1.66
CA GLY A 159 -17.22 3.62 2.92
C GLY A 159 -18.58 3.93 3.54
N GLY A 160 -19.18 2.95 4.22
CA GLY A 160 -20.40 3.10 5.04
C GLY A 160 -20.69 1.81 5.81
N ARG A 161 -21.27 1.90 7.01
CA ARG A 161 -21.79 0.77 7.80
C ARG A 161 -23.15 0.25 7.30
N TRP A 162 -23.63 0.69 6.14
CA TRP A 162 -24.95 0.35 5.61
C TRP A 162 -26.08 0.70 6.59
N SER A 163 -25.91 1.78 7.36
CA SER A 163 -26.88 2.29 8.32
C SER A 163 -27.48 3.62 7.85
N PHE A 164 -28.74 3.86 8.20
CA PHE A 164 -29.47 5.09 7.82
C PHE A 164 -28.82 6.39 8.32
N ASP A 165 -27.91 6.31 9.30
CA ASP A 165 -27.22 7.45 9.92
C ASP A 165 -25.74 7.56 9.52
N ASP A 166 -25.31 6.84 8.47
CA ASP A 166 -23.91 6.81 8.08
C ASP A 166 -23.44 8.12 7.48
N VAL A 167 -22.42 8.71 8.09
CA VAL A 167 -21.66 9.77 7.46
C VAL A 167 -20.71 9.11 6.46
N PRO A 168 -20.79 9.45 5.16
CA PRO A 168 -19.96 8.82 4.14
C PRO A 168 -18.49 9.03 4.45
N MET A 169 -17.72 7.94 4.49
CA MET A 169 -16.27 8.02 4.67
C MET A 169 -15.63 8.56 3.40
N LYS A 170 -14.62 9.40 3.53
CA LYS A 170 -13.88 9.94 2.38
C LYS A 170 -12.88 8.90 1.88
N PRO A 171 -13.00 8.39 0.64
CA PRO A 171 -12.07 7.40 0.11
C PRO A 171 -10.77 8.07 -0.33
N LEU A 172 -9.66 7.46 0.08
CA LEU A 172 -8.31 7.91 -0.22
C LEU A 172 -7.50 6.78 -0.89
N ARG A 173 -6.40 7.18 -1.51
CA ARG A 173 -5.29 6.31 -1.86
C ARG A 173 -4.08 6.77 -1.08
N THR A 174 -3.56 5.89 -0.24
CA THR A 174 -2.37 6.14 0.57
C THR A 174 -1.17 5.48 -0.10
N VAL A 175 -0.28 6.30 -0.63
CA VAL A 175 0.98 5.87 -1.23
C VAL A 175 2.03 5.79 -0.14
N MET A 176 2.76 4.68 -0.08
CA MET A 176 3.76 4.42 0.95
C MET A 176 5.02 3.84 0.34
N LEU A 177 6.16 4.28 0.85
CA LEU A 177 7.47 3.73 0.52
C LEU A 177 8.08 3.07 1.75
N ILE A 178 8.23 1.74 1.71
CA ILE A 178 8.64 0.88 2.81
C ILE A 178 10.04 0.32 2.52
N PRO A 179 11.02 0.44 3.44
CA PRO A 179 12.30 -0.23 3.30
C PRO A 179 12.16 -1.75 3.32
N CYS A 180 12.78 -2.46 2.38
CA CYS A 180 12.63 -3.92 2.26
C CYS A 180 13.14 -4.70 3.48
N ASP A 181 14.09 -4.14 4.24
CA ASP A 181 14.60 -4.75 5.49
C ASP A 181 13.54 -4.76 6.61
N LYS A 182 12.47 -3.97 6.49
CA LYS A 182 11.33 -3.97 7.43
C LYS A 182 10.31 -5.07 7.18
N MET A 183 10.42 -5.79 6.06
CA MET A 183 9.41 -6.78 5.67
C MET A 183 9.28 -7.94 6.65
N ASN A 184 10.38 -8.40 7.24
CA ASN A 184 10.32 -9.47 8.25
C ASN A 184 9.56 -8.99 9.50
N GLU A 185 9.84 -7.76 9.97
CA GLU A 185 9.13 -7.17 11.10
C GLU A 185 7.62 -7.00 10.82
N ILE A 186 7.25 -6.65 9.58
CA ILE A 186 5.85 -6.53 9.15
C ILE A 186 5.16 -7.91 9.13
N MET A 187 5.84 -8.93 8.59
CA MET A 187 5.29 -10.29 8.53
C MET A 187 5.12 -10.90 9.92
N ASP A 188 6.03 -10.63 10.84
CA ASP A 188 5.92 -11.07 12.24
C ASP A 188 4.70 -10.42 12.92
N LYS A 189 4.51 -9.10 12.75
CA LYS A 189 3.31 -8.39 13.25
C LYS A 189 2.02 -8.94 12.66
N LEU A 190 2.00 -9.18 11.36
CA LEU A 190 0.83 -9.77 10.68
C LEU A 190 0.52 -11.17 11.24
N LYS A 191 1.55 -11.99 11.44
CA LYS A 191 1.39 -13.33 12.03
C LYS A 191 0.83 -13.26 13.45
N ASP A 192 1.34 -12.36 14.28
CA ASP A 192 0.86 -12.18 15.65
C ASP A 192 -0.60 -11.70 15.66
N HIS A 193 -0.95 -10.76 14.79
CA HIS A 193 -2.31 -10.25 14.64
C HIS A 193 -3.31 -11.33 14.21
N LEU A 194 -2.90 -12.26 13.34
CA LEU A 194 -3.74 -13.36 12.86
C LEU A 194 -3.80 -14.57 13.82
N SER A 195 -2.93 -14.61 14.85
CA SER A 195 -2.87 -15.71 15.82
C SER A 195 -3.79 -15.50 17.03
N VAL A 196 -4.45 -14.34 17.10
CA VAL A 196 -5.45 -13.97 18.12
C VAL A 196 -6.85 -14.31 17.63
#